data_AF-A0A258KK63-F1
#
_entry.id   AF-A0A258KK63-F1
#
_cell.length_a   1.000
_cell.length_b   1.000
_cell.length_c   1.000
_cell.angle_alpha   90.00
_cell.angle_beta   90.00
_cell.angle_gamma   90.00
#
_symmetry.space_group_name_H-M   'P 1'
#
loop_
_entity.id
_entity.type
_entity.pdbx_description
1 polymer ?
#
loop_
_entity_poly.entity_id
_entity_poly.type
_entity_poly.pdbx_seq_one_letter_code
_entity_poly.pdbx_strand_id
1 'polypeptide(L)'
;LQNAIARKDAFKVNQIINYFADNPKNNPIQLLLGALNSYFTKVLKYHYAGDKSPQGLASALGIAPFFVKEYENAARNYSKEKVFRVISYLRECDLKTKGVDASGNTEQGDLMKELMFKIIH
;
A
#
# COMPACT_ATOMS: atom_id res chain seq x y z
N LEU A 1 -3.71 -7.73 4.68
CA LEU A 1 -3.87 -6.89 3.47
C LEU A 1 -2.59 -6.78 2.64
N GLN A 2 -1.46 -6.29 3.18
CA GLN A 2 -0.21 -6.09 2.42
C GLN A 2 0.24 -7.31 1.61
N ASN A 3 0.19 -8.52 2.17
CA ASN A 3 0.55 -9.74 1.45
C ASN A 3 -0.33 -9.98 0.20
N ALA A 4 -1.66 -9.78 0.32
CA ALA A 4 -2.58 -9.88 -0.81
C ALA A 4 -2.28 -8.81 -1.88
N ILE A 5 -2.00 -7.58 -1.47
CA ILE A 5 -1.56 -6.50 -2.37
C ILE A 5 -0.26 -6.89 -3.08
N ALA A 6 0.75 -7.37 -2.33
CA ALA A 6 2.06 -7.78 -2.85
C ALA A 6 1.95 -8.80 -3.97
N ARG A 7 1.00 -9.75 -3.83
CA ARG A 7 0.72 -10.82 -4.79
C ARG A 7 -0.27 -10.41 -5.88
N LYS A 8 -0.78 -9.17 -5.87
CA LYS A 8 -1.88 -8.71 -6.73
C LYS A 8 -3.12 -9.62 -6.68
N ASP A 9 -3.40 -10.18 -5.51
CA ASP A 9 -4.61 -10.99 -5.28
C ASP A 9 -5.83 -10.06 -5.12
N ALA A 10 -6.39 -9.64 -6.25
CA ALA A 10 -7.50 -8.70 -6.31
C ALA A 10 -8.73 -9.20 -5.54
N PHE A 11 -9.02 -10.50 -5.62
CA PHE A 11 -10.15 -11.11 -4.91
C PHE A 11 -9.96 -10.97 -3.40
N LYS A 12 -8.80 -11.37 -2.87
CA LYS A 12 -8.52 -11.29 -1.43
C LYS A 12 -8.44 -9.84 -0.94
N VAL A 13 -7.88 -8.94 -1.76
CA VAL A 13 -7.85 -7.50 -1.45
C VAL A 13 -9.28 -6.97 -1.31
N ASN A 14 -10.16 -7.23 -2.29
CA ASN A 14 -11.55 -6.78 -2.23
C ASN A 14 -12.32 -7.36 -1.05
N GLN A 15 -12.13 -8.65 -0.71
CA GLN A 15 -12.72 -9.24 0.49
C GLN A 15 -12.31 -8.51 1.78
N ILE A 16 -11.02 -8.20 1.94
CA ILE A 16 -10.51 -7.52 3.14
C ILE A 16 -11.03 -6.09 3.22
N ILE A 17 -11.04 -5.36 2.10
CA ILE A 17 -11.49 -3.97 2.09
C ILE A 17 -12.98 -3.83 2.32
N ASN A 18 -13.80 -4.74 1.79
CA ASN A 18 -15.22 -4.73 2.11
C ASN A 18 -15.43 -4.87 3.62
N TYR A 19 -14.72 -5.80 4.28
CA TYR A 19 -14.77 -5.94 5.73
C TYR A 19 -14.31 -4.66 6.47
N PHE A 20 -13.25 -3.98 6.01
CA PHE A 20 -12.79 -2.73 6.60
C PHE A 20 -13.79 -1.58 6.42
N ALA A 21 -14.36 -1.47 5.22
CA ALA A 21 -15.37 -0.47 4.87
C ALA A 21 -16.65 -0.62 5.68
N ASP A 22 -17.06 -1.86 5.96
CA ASP A 22 -18.24 -2.15 6.79
C ASP A 22 -17.98 -1.90 8.29
N ASN A 23 -16.71 -1.77 8.70
CA ASN A 23 -16.29 -1.61 10.10
C ASN A 23 -15.29 -0.45 10.30
N PRO A 24 -15.63 0.79 9.90
CA PRO A 24 -14.67 1.90 9.81
C PRO A 24 -14.15 2.37 11.18
N LYS A 25 -14.95 2.21 12.25
CA LYS A 25 -14.50 2.51 13.63
C LYS A 25 -13.32 1.62 14.06
N ASN A 26 -13.35 0.35 13.66
CA ASN A 26 -12.31 -0.63 13.99
C ASN A 26 -11.17 -0.61 12.96
N ASN A 27 -11.42 -0.09 11.77
CA ASN A 27 -10.46 0.00 10.69
C ASN A 27 -10.35 1.45 10.16
N PRO A 28 -9.83 2.41 10.96
CA PRO A 28 -9.69 3.79 10.51
C PRO A 28 -8.82 3.90 9.26
N ILE A 29 -9.31 4.63 8.24
CA ILE A 29 -8.60 4.79 6.97
C ILE A 29 -7.21 5.40 7.14
N GLN A 30 -7.03 6.26 8.13
CA GLN A 30 -5.74 6.92 8.42
C GLN A 30 -4.66 5.89 8.80
N LEU A 31 -5.01 4.86 9.57
CA LEU A 31 -4.09 3.78 9.94
C LEU A 31 -3.73 2.92 8.72
N LEU A 32 -4.72 2.63 7.87
CA LEU A 32 -4.50 1.92 6.61
C LEU A 32 -3.54 2.69 5.70
N LEU A 33 -3.76 3.99 5.51
CA LEU A 33 -2.90 4.86 4.69
C LEU A 33 -1.46 4.89 5.22
N GLY A 34 -1.28 5.06 6.53
CA GLY A 34 0.05 5.04 7.16
C GLY A 34 0.77 3.70 6.95
N ALA A 35 0.07 2.59 7.12
CA ALA A 35 0.62 1.25 6.93
C ALA A 35 1.01 0.98 5.46
N LEU A 36 0.17 1.40 4.49
CA LEU A 36 0.46 1.24 3.07
C LEU A 36 1.58 2.16 2.60
N ASN A 37 1.63 3.40 3.09
CA ASN A 37 2.73 4.32 2.77
C ASN A 37 4.08 3.79 3.26
N SER A 38 4.15 3.30 4.50
CA SER A 38 5.36 2.66 5.04
C SER A 38 5.77 1.44 4.20
N TYR A 39 4.79 0.62 3.80
CA TYR A 39 5.02 -0.56 2.98
C TYR A 39 5.56 -0.22 1.59
N PHE A 40 4.88 0.63 0.84
CA PHE A 40 5.30 1.01 -0.52
C PHE A 40 6.59 1.85 -0.53
N THR A 41 6.87 2.62 0.54
CA THR A 41 8.18 3.26 0.72
C THR A 41 9.29 2.22 0.81
N LYS A 42 9.09 1.11 1.52
CA LYS A 42 10.06 -0.01 1.56
C LYS A 42 10.16 -0.70 0.20
N VAL A 43 9.06 -0.95 -0.50
CA VAL A 43 9.10 -1.50 -1.87
C VAL A 43 9.91 -0.57 -2.80
N LEU A 44 9.75 0.75 -2.67
CA LEU A 44 10.55 1.72 -3.42
C LEU A 44 12.03 1.64 -3.06
N LYS A 45 12.37 1.60 -1.76
CA LYS A 45 13.75 1.42 -1.30
C LYS A 45 14.37 0.12 -1.85
N TYR A 46 13.62 -0.98 -1.92
CA TYR A 46 14.08 -2.24 -2.50
C TYR A 46 14.53 -2.04 -3.95
N HIS A 47 13.73 -1.31 -4.75
CA HIS A 47 14.07 -1.03 -6.15
C HIS A 47 15.38 -0.26 -6.31
N TYR A 48 15.69 0.66 -5.39
CA TYR A 48 16.89 1.51 -5.43
C TYR A 48 18.07 0.98 -4.61
N ALA A 49 17.91 -0.10 -3.85
CA ALA A 49 19.01 -0.67 -3.07
C ALA A 49 20.17 -1.08 -3.98
N GLY A 50 21.38 -0.59 -3.70
CA GLY A 50 22.58 -0.92 -4.47
C GLY A 50 23.09 -2.33 -4.17
N ASP A 51 23.15 -2.70 -2.89
CA ASP A 51 23.45 -4.07 -2.47
C ASP A 51 22.17 -4.92 -2.50
N LYS A 52 22.17 -5.96 -3.35
CA LYS A 52 21.08 -6.92 -3.52
C LYS A 52 21.26 -8.19 -2.68
N SER A 53 22.30 -8.27 -1.85
CA SER A 53 22.44 -9.35 -0.86
C SER A 53 21.26 -9.30 0.13
N PRO A 54 20.82 -10.45 0.69
CA PRO A 54 19.75 -10.46 1.68
C PRO A 54 20.01 -9.52 2.87
N GLN A 55 21.26 -9.43 3.34
CA GLN A 55 21.66 -8.57 4.44
C GLN A 55 21.66 -7.09 4.05
N GLY A 56 22.19 -6.74 2.87
CA GLY A 56 22.16 -5.38 2.35
C GLY A 56 20.74 -4.86 2.15
N LEU A 57 19.87 -5.70 1.58
CA LEU A 57 18.45 -5.40 1.42
C LEU A 57 17.74 -5.25 2.77
N ALA A 58 17.97 -6.16 3.72
CA ALA A 58 17.38 -6.08 5.05
C ALA A 58 17.74 -4.75 5.74
N SER A 59 19.02 -4.37 5.67
CA SER A 59 19.53 -3.11 6.22
C SER A 59 18.90 -1.89 5.53
N ALA A 60 18.91 -1.84 4.19
CA ALA A 60 18.33 -0.73 3.43
C ALA A 60 16.83 -0.53 3.69
N LEU A 61 16.11 -1.63 3.91
CA LEU A 61 14.68 -1.64 4.19
C LEU A 61 14.34 -1.40 5.67
N GLY A 62 15.31 -1.56 6.58
CA GLY A 62 15.11 -1.52 8.02
C GLY A 62 14.20 -2.66 8.52
N ILE A 63 14.41 -3.87 8.01
CA ILE A 63 13.64 -5.07 8.37
C ILE A 63 14.56 -6.23 8.71
N ALA A 64 14.03 -7.29 9.34
CA ALA A 64 14.80 -8.52 9.52
C ALA A 64 15.00 -9.25 8.18
N PRO A 65 16.15 -9.91 7.94
CA PRO A 65 16.46 -10.58 6.67
C PRO A 65 15.41 -11.57 6.17
N PHE A 66 14.71 -12.24 7.09
CA PHE A 66 13.62 -13.16 6.77
C PHE A 66 12.51 -12.52 5.92
N PHE A 67 12.21 -11.24 6.14
CA PHE A 67 11.11 -10.54 5.46
C PHE A 67 11.49 -10.00 4.08
N VAL A 68 12.77 -10.04 3.69
CA VAL A 68 13.23 -9.49 2.40
C VAL A 68 12.49 -10.11 1.21
N LYS A 69 12.21 -11.42 1.27
CA LYS A 69 11.48 -12.15 0.22
C LYS A 69 10.09 -11.58 -0.04
N GLU A 70 9.42 -11.03 0.97
CA GLU A 70 8.09 -10.45 0.80
C GLU A 70 8.14 -9.15 -0.01
N TYR A 71 9.17 -8.33 0.21
CA TYR A 71 9.38 -7.09 -0.55
C TYR A 71 9.93 -7.35 -1.95
N GLU A 72 10.73 -8.40 -2.13
CA GLU A 72 11.15 -8.87 -3.45
C GLU A 72 9.93 -9.26 -4.31
N ASN A 73 9.01 -10.07 -3.76
CA ASN A 73 7.79 -10.46 -4.47
C ASN A 73 6.94 -9.23 -4.86
N ALA A 74 6.81 -8.25 -3.97
CA ALA A 74 6.12 -7.01 -4.27
C ALA A 74 6.81 -6.20 -5.37
N ALA A 75 8.14 -6.07 -5.30
CA ALA A 75 8.92 -5.34 -6.30
C ALA A 75 8.83 -5.96 -7.70
N ARG A 76 8.65 -7.28 -7.81
CA ARG A 76 8.39 -7.96 -9.09
C ARG A 76 7.01 -7.61 -9.67
N ASN A 77 6.00 -7.46 -8.81
CA ASN A 77 4.62 -7.17 -9.23
C ASN A 77 4.31 -5.68 -9.43
N TYR A 78 5.10 -4.80 -8.81
CA TYR A 78 4.96 -3.35 -8.87
C TYR A 78 6.28 -2.72 -9.32
N SER A 79 6.33 -2.26 -10.57
CA SER A 79 7.48 -1.52 -11.09
C SER A 79 7.73 -0.23 -10.30
N LYS A 80 8.93 0.35 -10.41
CA LYS A 80 9.28 1.63 -9.79
C LYS A 80 8.23 2.71 -10.08
N GLU A 81 7.82 2.82 -11.34
CA GLU A 81 6.85 3.81 -11.81
C GLU A 81 5.47 3.56 -11.17
N LYS A 82 5.04 2.29 -11.07
CA LYS A 82 3.78 1.95 -10.39
C LYS A 82 3.86 2.28 -8.90
N VAL A 83 4.97 2.00 -8.23
CA VAL A 83 5.15 2.35 -6.81
C VAL A 83 5.08 3.87 -6.59
N PHE A 84 5.69 4.67 -7.46
CA PHE A 84 5.54 6.13 -7.41
C PHE A 84 4.07 6.56 -7.54
N ARG A 85 3.34 6.00 -8.52
CA ARG A 85 1.90 6.29 -8.68
C ARG A 85 1.09 5.88 -7.45
N VAL A 86 1.39 4.72 -6.85
CA VAL A 86 0.74 4.27 -5.62
C VAL A 86 0.95 5.25 -4.48
N ILE A 87 2.17 5.77 -4.30
CA ILE A 87 2.46 6.80 -3.29
C ILE A 87 1.66 8.08 -3.59
N SER A 88 1.53 8.48 -4.86
CA SER A 88 0.66 9.60 -5.25
C SER A 88 -0.81 9.35 -4.91
N TYR A 89 -1.34 8.14 -5.17
CA TYR A 89 -2.71 7.78 -4.83
C TYR A 89 -2.96 7.75 -3.31
N LEU A 90 -1.98 7.30 -2.52
CA LEU A 90 -2.05 7.35 -1.07
C LEU A 90 -2.14 8.80 -0.56
N ARG A 91 -1.34 9.71 -1.15
CA ARG A 91 -1.40 11.14 -0.85
C ARG A 91 -2.74 11.76 -1.26
N GLU A 92 -3.24 11.45 -2.45
CA GLU A 92 -4.55 11.92 -2.93
C GLU A 92 -5.67 11.46 -1.98
N CYS A 93 -5.66 10.19 -1.58
CA CYS A 93 -6.64 9.64 -0.64
C CYS A 93 -6.55 10.31 0.74
N ASP A 94 -5.34 10.49 1.29
CA ASP A 94 -5.13 11.19 2.56
C ASP A 94 -5.72 12.63 2.54
N LEU A 95 -5.51 13.38 1.46
CA LEU A 95 -6.10 14.70 1.26
C LEU A 95 -7.64 14.64 1.22
N LYS A 96 -8.22 13.70 0.46
CA LYS A 96 -9.67 13.49 0.41
C LYS A 96 -10.26 13.16 1.78
N THR A 97 -9.58 12.34 2.59
CA THR A 97 -10.04 12.03 3.96
C THR A 97 -10.05 13.23 4.90
N LYS A 98 -9.31 14.29 4.55
CA LYS A 98 -9.24 15.56 5.27
C LYS A 98 -10.16 16.63 4.67
N GLY A 99 -10.99 16.26 3.68
CA GLY A 99 -11.93 17.16 3.02
C GLY A 99 -11.32 18.03 1.91
N VAL A 100 -10.05 17.84 1.57
CA VAL A 100 -9.41 18.54 0.45
C VAL A 100 -9.75 17.81 -0.85
N ASP A 101 -10.22 18.54 -1.86
CA ASP A 101 -10.64 18.01 -3.17
C ASP A 101 -11.70 16.88 -3.08
N ALA A 102 -12.45 16.83 -1.97
CA ALA A 102 -13.56 15.89 -1.80
C ALA A 102 -14.80 16.41 -2.53
N SER A 103 -15.32 15.63 -3.48
CA SER A 103 -16.57 15.94 -4.16
C SER A 103 -17.77 15.47 -3.32
N GLY A 104 -18.27 16.34 -2.43
CA GLY A 104 -19.48 16.07 -1.64
C GLY A 104 -19.26 15.10 -0.46
N ASN A 105 -20.31 14.33 -0.13
CA ASN A 105 -20.30 13.37 0.99
C ASN A 105 -19.57 12.08 0.59
N THR A 106 -18.24 12.12 0.53
CA THR A 106 -17.44 10.92 0.25
C THR A 106 -17.32 10.04 1.49
N GLU A 107 -17.82 8.80 1.43
CA GLU A 107 -17.69 7.84 2.52
C GLU A 107 -16.28 7.25 2.58
N GLN A 108 -15.75 7.01 3.79
CA GLN A 108 -14.41 6.44 3.97
C GLN A 108 -14.27 5.06 3.32
N GLY A 109 -15.33 4.24 3.36
CA GLY A 109 -15.35 2.93 2.73
C GLY A 109 -15.13 2.98 1.22
N ASP A 110 -15.73 3.97 0.55
CA ASP A 110 -15.59 4.15 -0.89
C ASP A 110 -14.17 4.62 -1.25
N LEU A 111 -13.58 5.51 -0.45
CA LEU A 111 -12.17 5.90 -0.61
C LEU A 111 -11.22 4.71 -0.48
N MET A 112 -11.46 3.78 0.45
CA MET A 112 -10.65 2.57 0.58
C MET A 112 -10.76 1.67 -0.65
N LYS A 113 -11.98 1.48 -1.17
CA LYS A 113 -12.26 0.66 -2.36
C LYS A 113 -11.61 1.26 -3.61
N GLU A 114 -11.80 2.57 -3.83
CA GLU A 114 -11.17 3.31 -4.94
C GLU A 114 -9.64 3.20 -4.87
N LEU A 115 -9.07 3.44 -3.69
CA LEU A 115 -7.62 3.35 -3.50
C LEU A 115 -7.09 1.95 -3.82
N MET A 116 -7.75 0.88 -3.36
CA MET A 116 -7.28 -0.47 -3.65
C MET A 116 -7.40 -0.82 -5.13
N PHE A 117 -8.46 -0.37 -5.79
CA PHE A 117 -8.59 -0.53 -7.23
C PHE A 117 -7.41 0.13 -7.97
N LYS A 118 -7.11 1.40 -7.66
CA LYS A 118 -5.97 2.15 -8.22
C LYS A 118 -4.61 1.51 -7.94
N ILE A 119 -4.45 0.87 -6.77
CA ILE A 119 -3.21 0.16 -6.42
C ILE A 119 -3.06 -1.10 -7.27
N ILE A 120 -4.11 -1.92 -7.37
CA ILE A 120 -4.06 -3.24 -8.03
C ILE A 120 -3.94 -3.13 -9.55
N HIS A 121 -4.69 -2.21 -10.16
CA HIS A 121 -4.76 -2.00 -11.61
C HIS A 121 -3.95 -0.77 -12.01
#